data_AF-A0A945FQ38-F1
#
_entry.id   AF-A0A945FQ38-F1
#
_cell.length_a   1.000
_cell.length_b   1.000
_cell.length_c   1.000
_cell.angle_alpha   90.00
_cell.angle_beta   90.00
_cell.angle_gamma   90.00
#
_symmetry.space_group_name_H-M   'P 1'
#
loop_
_entity.id
_entity.type
_entity.pdbx_description
1 polymer ?
#
loop_
_entity_poly.entity_id
_entity_poly.type
_entity_poly.pdbx_seq_one_letter_code
_entity_poly.pdbx_strand_id
1 'polypeptide(L)'
;DEYDTCFDQKRRIQIIQEIDGIVADVHPTAWSTVRNYIRTMWWDKFDYPEWMLSRYVGEHWDILYYWWIDDTKASSLEDAMANGEQLEILPLDTEYWPEYLKNNK
;
A
#
# COMPACT_ATOMS: atom_id res chain seq x y z
N ASP A 1 -21.96 8.16 19.90
CA ASP A 1 -23.23 8.85 19.58
C ASP A 1 -23.13 9.74 18.34
N GLU A 2 -22.55 10.95 18.39
CA GLU A 2 -22.44 11.81 17.18
C GLU A 2 -21.54 11.20 16.11
N TYR A 3 -20.38 10.65 16.51
CA TYR A 3 -19.45 10.00 15.58
C TYR A 3 -20.12 8.88 14.76
N ASP A 4 -20.90 8.03 15.42
CA ASP A 4 -21.53 6.84 14.82
C ASP A 4 -22.68 7.19 13.86
N THR A 5 -23.23 8.40 13.97
CA THR A 5 -24.40 8.85 13.20
C THR A 5 -24.07 9.95 12.19
N CYS A 6 -22.85 10.50 12.23
CA CYS A 6 -22.39 11.55 11.31
C CYS A 6 -22.00 10.96 9.95
N PHE A 7 -22.63 11.43 8.86
CA PHE A 7 -22.28 11.06 7.49
C PHE A 7 -21.46 12.14 6.75
N ASP A 8 -21.29 13.33 7.33
CA ASP A 8 -20.43 14.37 6.76
C ASP A 8 -18.96 14.06 7.01
N GLN A 9 -18.19 13.83 5.94
CA GLN A 9 -16.80 13.40 6.07
C GLN A 9 -15.92 14.44 6.76
N LYS A 10 -16.14 15.74 6.51
CA LYS A 10 -15.34 16.81 7.12
C LYS A 10 -15.58 16.88 8.63
N ARG A 11 -16.84 16.76 9.06
CA ARG A 11 -17.21 16.72 10.47
C ARG A 11 -16.67 15.47 11.15
N ARG A 12 -16.71 14.30 10.51
CA ARG A 12 -16.09 13.09 11.05
C ARG A 12 -14.59 13.24 11.30
N ILE A 13 -13.87 13.88 10.38
CA ILE A 13 -12.43 14.16 10.56
C ILE A 13 -12.20 15.02 11.81
N GLN A 14 -13.00 16.08 11.99
CA GLN A 14 -12.89 16.95 13.17
C GLN A 14 -13.16 16.19 14.46
N ILE A 15 -14.20 15.34 14.49
CA ILE A 15 -14.54 14.54 15.67
C ILE A 15 -13.39 13.57 16.02
N ILE A 16 -12.78 12.91 15.02
CA ILE A 16 -11.63 12.02 15.26
C ILE A 16 -10.43 12.79 15.85
N GLN A 17 -10.13 13.97 15.31
CA GLN A 17 -9.03 14.80 15.83
C GLN A 17 -9.26 15.25 17.27
N GLU A 18 -10.51 15.57 17.63
CA GLU A 18 -10.90 15.89 19.00
C GLU A 18 -10.70 14.70 19.95
N ILE A 19 -11.16 13.51 19.54
CA ILE A 19 -10.96 12.26 20.29
C ILE A 19 -9.48 11.97 20.48
N ASP A 20 -8.67 12.02 19.42
CA ASP A 20 -7.22 11.79 19.48
C ASP A 20 -6.54 12.77 20.45
N GLY A 21 -6.95 14.03 20.46
CA GLY A 21 -6.46 15.05 21.39
C GLY A 21 -6.77 14.72 22.85
N ILE A 22 -8.01 14.32 23.15
CA ILE A 22 -8.42 13.92 24.51
C ILE A 22 -7.65 12.68 24.96
N VAL A 23 -7.49 11.68 24.10
CA VAL A 23 -6.73 10.46 24.42
C VAL A 23 -5.27 10.79 24.69
N ALA A 24 -4.65 11.64 23.88
CA ALA A 24 -3.25 12.03 24.07
C ALA A 24 -3.01 12.82 25.37
N ASP A 25 -3.99 13.61 25.83
CA ASP A 25 -3.92 14.37 27.08
C ASP A 25 -4.11 13.49 28.32
N VAL A 26 -5.14 12.63 28.30
CA VAL A 26 -5.53 11.83 29.48
C VAL A 26 -4.71 10.54 29.62
N HIS A 27 -4.23 9.98 28.50
CA HIS A 27 -3.45 8.75 28.47
C HIS A 27 -2.04 9.00 27.93
N PRO A 28 -1.07 9.33 28.80
CA PRO A 28 0.32 9.47 28.41
C PRO A 28 0.81 8.19 27.73
N THR A 29 0.99 8.27 26.42
CA THR A 29 1.36 7.13 25.58
C THR A 29 2.71 7.40 24.94
N ALA A 30 3.65 6.47 25.08
CA ALA A 30 4.89 6.49 24.32
C ALA A 30 4.63 5.94 22.92
N TRP A 31 4.49 6.83 21.95
CA TRP A 31 4.33 6.45 20.54
C TRP A 31 5.62 5.82 20.01
N SER A 32 5.48 4.66 19.37
CA SER A 32 6.59 4.02 18.65
C SER A 32 6.67 4.54 17.21
N THR A 33 7.67 4.10 16.47
CA THR A 33 7.82 4.41 15.05
C THR A 33 6.91 3.52 14.20
N VAL A 34 6.20 4.13 13.25
CA VAL A 34 5.45 3.41 12.22
C VAL A 34 6.27 3.34 10.93
N ARG A 35 6.18 2.21 10.21
CA ARG A 35 6.75 2.06 8.86
C ARG A 35 5.65 2.34 7.85
N ASN A 36 5.71 3.50 7.20
CA ASN A 36 4.71 3.92 6.22
C ASN A 36 5.00 3.37 4.81
N TYR A 37 5.46 2.12 4.72
CA TYR A 37 5.78 1.46 3.47
C TYR A 37 5.60 -0.06 3.63
N ILE A 38 5.41 -0.73 2.50
CA ILE A 38 5.30 -2.19 2.43
C ILE A 38 6.46 -2.71 1.61
N ARG A 39 7.12 -3.76 2.09
CA ARG A 39 8.16 -4.48 1.34
C ARG A 39 7.62 -5.83 0.94
N THR A 40 7.59 -6.09 -0.35
CA THR A 40 7.20 -7.35 -0.94
C THR A 40 8.36 -7.94 -1.73
N MET A 41 8.39 -9.25 -1.85
CA MET A 41 9.34 -9.98 -2.68
C MET A 41 8.57 -11.08 -3.40
N TRP A 42 8.73 -11.16 -4.71
CA TRP A 42 8.03 -12.12 -5.55
C TRP A 42 8.89 -12.53 -6.73
N TRP A 43 8.49 -13.63 -7.38
CA TRP A 43 9.05 -14.05 -8.66
C TRP A 43 8.53 -13.14 -9.76
N ASP A 44 9.41 -12.65 -10.65
CA ASP A 44 9.04 -11.76 -11.76
C ASP A 44 8.28 -12.51 -12.87
N LYS A 45 7.04 -12.89 -12.55
CA LYS A 45 6.08 -13.58 -13.42
C LYS A 45 4.68 -12.96 -13.34
N PHE A 46 4.55 -11.92 -12.54
CA PHE A 46 3.28 -11.26 -12.27
C PHE A 46 3.28 -9.88 -12.93
N ASP A 47 2.10 -9.48 -13.36
CA ASP A 47 1.80 -8.09 -13.64
C ASP A 47 0.66 -7.62 -12.75
N TYR A 48 0.52 -6.31 -12.64
CA TYR A 48 -0.31 -5.69 -11.62
C TYR A 48 -0.76 -4.29 -12.04
N PRO A 49 -1.81 -3.74 -11.40
CA PRO A 49 -2.19 -2.36 -11.60
C PRO A 49 -1.06 -1.40 -11.20
N GLU A 50 -0.99 -0.21 -11.80
CA GLU A 50 0.05 0.80 -11.56
C GLU A 50 0.23 1.15 -10.06
N TRP A 51 -0.85 1.11 -9.29
CA TRP A 51 -0.85 1.35 -7.86
C TRP A 51 -0.36 0.17 -7.01
N MET A 52 -0.19 -1.02 -7.59
CA MET A 52 0.26 -2.29 -7.02
C MET A 52 -0.58 -2.85 -5.86
N LEU A 53 -0.75 -2.07 -4.82
CA LEU A 53 -1.54 -2.34 -3.61
C LEU A 53 -2.56 -1.23 -3.41
N SER A 54 -3.73 -1.57 -2.88
CA SER A 54 -4.81 -0.63 -2.62
C SER A 54 -4.40 0.43 -1.59
N ARG A 55 -5.03 1.61 -1.64
CA ARG A 55 -4.61 2.77 -0.85
C ARG A 55 -4.82 2.64 0.67
N TYR A 56 -5.94 2.05 1.09
CA TYR A 56 -6.40 2.12 2.48
C TYR A 56 -6.22 0.80 3.26
N VAL A 57 -6.25 -0.33 2.57
CA VAL A 57 -6.01 -1.65 3.17
C VAL A 57 -4.60 -2.08 2.83
N GLY A 58 -4.26 -2.06 1.53
CA GLY A 58 -2.90 -2.20 1.02
C GLY A 58 -2.18 -3.36 1.68
N GLU A 59 -2.62 -4.60 1.46
CA GLU A 59 -2.02 -5.75 2.16
C GLU A 59 -1.78 -6.93 1.23
N HIS A 60 -1.21 -8.02 1.79
CA HIS A 60 -0.85 -9.23 1.04
C HIS A 60 -2.02 -9.84 0.25
N TRP A 61 -3.27 -9.59 0.63
CA TRP A 61 -4.45 -10.02 -0.13
C TRP A 61 -4.62 -9.31 -1.47
N ASP A 62 -4.14 -8.08 -1.62
CA ASP A 62 -4.24 -7.33 -2.88
C ASP A 62 -3.51 -8.05 -4.02
N ILE A 63 -2.43 -8.77 -3.69
CA ILE A 63 -1.72 -9.63 -4.65
C ILE A 63 -2.66 -10.71 -5.20
N LEU A 64 -3.51 -11.29 -4.36
CA LEU A 64 -4.45 -12.34 -4.76
C LEU A 64 -5.67 -11.81 -5.50
N TYR A 65 -6.06 -10.56 -5.23
CA TYR A 65 -7.23 -9.95 -5.87
C TYR A 65 -6.90 -9.28 -7.19
N TYR A 66 -5.71 -8.69 -7.30
CA TYR A 66 -5.42 -7.75 -8.36
C TYR A 66 -4.21 -8.11 -9.21
N TRP A 67 -3.33 -9.02 -8.79
CA TRP A 67 -2.21 -9.42 -9.63
C TRP A 67 -2.60 -10.61 -10.51
N TRP A 68 -2.00 -10.70 -11.68
CA TRP A 68 -2.19 -11.81 -12.61
C TRP A 68 -0.86 -12.32 -13.13
N ILE A 69 -0.84 -13.56 -13.60
CA ILE A 69 0.33 -14.10 -14.27
C ILE A 69 0.43 -13.41 -15.64
N ASP A 70 1.62 -12.90 -15.93
CA ASP A 70 1.98 -12.47 -17.27
C ASP A 70 2.78 -13.58 -17.93
N ASP A 71 2.24 -14.16 -19.01
CA ASP A 71 2.83 -15.31 -19.68
C ASP A 71 4.22 -15.00 -20.25
N THR A 72 4.47 -13.74 -20.65
CA THR A 72 5.77 -13.31 -21.19
C THR A 72 6.80 -13.24 -20.08
N LYS A 73 6.47 -12.62 -18.94
CA LYS A 73 7.34 -12.58 -17.77
C LYS A 73 7.59 -13.98 -17.21
N ALA A 74 6.56 -14.82 -17.15
CA ALA A 74 6.68 -16.21 -16.70
C ALA A 74 7.65 -17.01 -17.58
N SER A 75 7.53 -16.92 -18.90
CA SER A 75 8.46 -17.58 -19.84
C SER A 75 9.88 -17.04 -19.68
N SER A 76 10.06 -15.72 -19.60
CA SER A 76 11.37 -15.09 -19.42
C SER A 76 12.04 -15.54 -18.12
N LEU A 77 11.27 -15.70 -17.04
CA LEU A 77 11.78 -16.20 -15.78
C LEU A 77 12.24 -17.65 -15.90
N GLU A 78 11.46 -18.51 -16.56
CA GLU A 78 11.82 -19.91 -16.79
C GLU A 78 13.11 -20.04 -17.62
N ASP A 79 13.24 -19.26 -18.70
CA ASP A 79 14.44 -19.24 -19.55
C ASP A 79 15.67 -18.75 -18.79
N ALA A 80 15.54 -17.67 -18.01
CA ALA A 80 16.65 -17.14 -17.22
C ALA A 80 17.12 -18.14 -16.15
N MET A 81 16.18 -18.83 -15.50
CA MET A 81 16.50 -19.88 -14.53
C MET A 81 17.23 -21.08 -15.19
N ALA A 82 16.82 -21.47 -16.39
CA ALA A 82 17.43 -22.57 -17.13
C ALA A 82 18.86 -22.25 -17.61
N ASN A 83 19.09 -21.00 -18.03
CA ASN A 83 20.35 -20.56 -18.61
C ASN A 83 21.31 -19.91 -17.58
N GLY A 84 20.85 -19.69 -16.35
CA GLY A 84 21.63 -18.99 -15.32
C GLY A 84 21.82 -17.50 -15.61
N GLU A 85 20.84 -16.89 -16.28
CA GLU A 85 20.87 -15.49 -16.69
C GLU A 85 20.19 -14.59 -15.64
N GLN A 86 20.52 -13.30 -15.69
CA GLN A 86 19.95 -12.30 -14.81
C GLN A 86 18.81 -11.55 -15.52
N LEU A 87 17.63 -11.50 -14.88
CA LEU A 87 16.51 -10.67 -15.34
C LEU A 87 16.80 -9.18 -15.17
N GLU A 88 16.05 -8.36 -15.88
CA GLU A 88 16.11 -6.90 -15.75
C GLU A 88 15.86 -6.45 -14.30
N ILE A 89 16.66 -5.50 -13.82
CA ILE A 89 16.47 -4.91 -12.50
C ILE A 89 15.42 -3.81 -12.62
N LEU A 90 14.19 -4.11 -12.18
CA LEU A 90 13.10 -3.14 -12.12
C LEU A 90 13.32 -2.10 -11.02
N PRO A 91 12.67 -0.92 -11.11
CA PRO A 91 12.65 0.06 -10.03
C PRO A 91 12.20 -0.56 -8.71
N LEU A 92 12.97 -0.31 -7.64
CA LEU A 92 12.74 -0.94 -6.33
C LEU A 92 11.59 -0.29 -5.54
N ASP A 93 11.35 1.00 -5.76
CA ASP A 93 10.38 1.79 -5.00
C ASP A 93 9.22 2.24 -5.91
N THR A 94 8.00 2.15 -5.40
CA THR A 94 6.79 2.69 -6.01
C THR A 94 6.22 3.82 -5.15
N GLU A 95 6.09 5.01 -5.73
CA GLU A 95 5.55 6.20 -5.06
C GLU A 95 4.15 6.59 -5.55
N TYR A 96 3.41 5.66 -6.18
CA TYR A 96 2.12 5.95 -6.82
C TYR A 96 1.14 6.74 -5.92
N TRP A 97 0.84 6.24 -4.72
CA TRP A 97 -0.12 6.91 -3.83
C TRP A 97 0.37 8.26 -3.28
N PRO A 98 1.62 8.40 -2.82
CA PRO A 98 2.21 9.71 -2.53
C PRO A 98 2.10 10.71 -3.67
N GLU A 99 2.39 10.31 -4.91
CA GLU A 99 2.30 11.17 -6.09
C GLU A 99 0.84 11.52 -6.43
N TYR A 100 -0.04 10.53 -6.41
CA TYR A 100 -1.48 10.74 -6.59
C TYR A 100 -2.02 11.79 -5.61
N LEU A 101 -1.61 11.72 -4.34
CA LEU A 101 -2.00 12.67 -3.30
C LEU A 101 -1.45 14.09 -3.52
N LYS A 102 -0.22 14.23 -4.02
CA LYS A 102 0.34 15.56 -4.37
C LYS A 102 -0.45 16.20 -5.50
N ASN A 103 -0.92 15.40 -6.45
CA ASN A 103 -1.56 15.88 -7.68
C ASN A 103 -3.08 16.09 -7.58
N ASN A 104 -3.75 15.51 -6.56
CA ASN A 104 -5.22 15.52 -6.42
C ASN A 104 -5.69 16.15 -5.10
N LYS A 105 -4.92 17.12 -4.57
CA LYS A 105 -5.27 17.87 -3.36
C LYS A 105 -6.26 18.99 -3.63
#